data_AF-A0A8T1K5K5-F1
#
_entry.id   AF-A0A8T1K5K5-F1
#
_cell.length_a   1.000
_cell.length_b   1.000
_cell.length_c   1.000
_cell.angle_alpha   90.00
_cell.angle_beta   90.00
_cell.angle_gamma   90.00
#
_symmetry.space_group_name_H-M   'P 1'
#
loop_
_entity.id
_entity.type
_entity.pdbx_description
1 polymer ?
#
loop_
_entity_poly.entity_id
_entity_poly.type
_entity_poly.pdbx_seq_one_letter_code
_entity_poly.pdbx_strand_id
1 'polypeptide(L)'
;WRPYSRVVFQNSELSDVVHPEGWKLWNNDTNTANIYYKEFNNNGPGAAIDQRSGQLDEVVDISDILRENFGSEWWVDTDYM
;
A
#
# COMPACT_ATOMS: atom_id res chain seq x y z
N TRP A 1 -1.75 -14.04 4.39
CA TRP A 1 -0.45 -13.91 3.71
C TRP A 1 -0.23 -15.09 2.78
N ARG A 2 0.09 -14.82 1.52
CA ARG A 2 0.40 -15.80 0.48
C ARG A 2 1.54 -15.21 -0.38
N PRO A 3 2.25 -16.03 -1.18
CA PRO A 3 3.43 -15.57 -1.92
C PRO A 3 3.21 -14.40 -2.90
N TYR A 4 1.96 -14.05 -3.24
CA TYR A 4 1.60 -13.01 -4.20
C TYR A 4 0.86 -11.81 -3.57
N SER A 5 1.10 -11.56 -2.28
CA SER A 5 0.48 -10.43 -1.57
C SER A 5 0.83 -9.09 -2.22
N ARG A 6 -0.15 -8.19 -2.39
CA ARG A 6 0.05 -6.85 -2.96
C ARG A 6 -0.61 -5.79 -2.07
N VAL A 7 0.17 -4.80 -1.65
CA VAL A 7 -0.30 -3.69 -0.80
C VAL A 7 0.46 -2.43 -1.20
N VAL A 8 -0.26 -1.31 -1.31
CA VAL A 8 0.32 0.01 -1.43
C VAL A 8 -0.28 0.91 -0.36
N PHE A 9 0.56 1.56 0.43
CA PHE A 9 0.14 2.68 1.28
C PHE A 9 0.44 3.98 0.54
N GLN A 10 -0.58 4.78 0.23
CA GLN A 10 -0.40 6.00 -0.52
C GLN A 10 -1.19 7.17 0.05
N ASN A 11 -0.66 8.38 -0.09
CA ASN A 11 -1.29 9.64 0.32
C ASN A 11 -1.79 9.61 1.78
N SER A 12 -1.04 8.95 2.67
CA SER A 12 -1.44 8.69 4.06
C SER A 12 -0.49 9.37 5.05
N GLU A 13 -1.03 9.78 6.21
CA GLU A 13 -0.21 10.19 7.36
C GLU A 13 0.12 8.96 8.21
N LEU A 14 1.41 8.66 8.37
CA LEU A 14 1.93 7.57 9.18
C LEU A 14 2.53 8.14 10.46
N SER A 15 1.97 7.77 11.62
CA SER A 15 2.54 8.11 12.92
C SER A 15 3.78 7.26 13.24
N ASP A 16 4.48 7.62 14.30
CA ASP A 16 5.73 6.98 14.76
C ASP A 16 5.57 5.53 15.25
N VAL A 17 4.34 5.00 15.26
CA VAL A 17 4.06 3.59 15.53
C VAL A 17 4.62 2.67 14.45
N VAL A 18 4.83 3.16 13.23
CA VAL A 18 5.35 2.37 12.11
C VAL A 18 6.87 2.21 12.25
N HIS A 19 7.33 0.97 12.42
CA HIS A 19 8.76 0.65 12.51
C HIS A 19 9.52 1.10 11.24
N PRO A 20 10.80 1.54 11.31
CA PRO A 20 11.57 1.99 10.15
C PRO A 20 11.72 0.98 8.99
N GLU A 21 11.61 -0.31 9.24
CA GLU A 21 11.58 -1.32 8.16
C GLU A 21 10.22 -1.39 7.42
N GLY A 22 9.13 -0.94 8.06
CA GLY A 22 7.76 -0.91 7.54
C GLY A 22 7.07 -2.28 7.46
N TRP A 23 7.78 -3.30 6.99
CA TRP A 23 7.23 -4.62 6.69
C TRP A 23 7.97 -5.72 7.44
N LYS A 24 7.25 -6.78 7.81
CA LYS A 24 7.81 -7.92 8.54
C LYS A 24 7.53 -9.23 7.80
N LEU A 25 8.54 -10.10 7.76
CA LEU A 25 8.37 -11.49 7.36
C LEU A 25 7.36 -12.18 8.27
N TRP A 26 6.45 -12.95 7.69
CA TRP A 26 5.46 -13.68 8.46
C TRP A 26 5.94 -15.10 8.74
N ASN A 27 5.74 -15.61 9.97
CA ASN A 27 6.07 -16.98 10.41
C ASN A 27 7.38 -17.61 9.86
N ASN A 28 8.45 -16.84 9.65
CA ASN A 28 9.71 -17.28 9.03
C ASN A 28 9.57 -17.93 7.63
N ASP A 29 8.45 -17.77 6.94
CA ASP A 29 8.37 -18.12 5.51
C ASP A 29 9.15 -17.07 4.73
N THR A 30 9.93 -17.52 3.76
CA THR A 30 10.92 -16.70 3.05
C THR A 30 10.48 -16.39 1.63
N ASN A 31 9.34 -16.90 1.17
CA ASN A 31 8.89 -16.67 -0.20
C ASN A 31 8.28 -15.27 -0.37
N THR A 32 9.17 -14.28 -0.41
CA THR A 32 8.90 -12.87 -0.72
C THR A 32 9.24 -12.53 -2.17
N ALA A 33 9.61 -13.51 -2.98
CA ALA A 33 10.03 -13.27 -4.37
C ALA A 33 8.93 -12.64 -5.23
N ASN A 34 7.65 -12.85 -4.89
CA ASN A 34 6.50 -12.42 -5.69
C ASN A 34 5.55 -11.45 -4.96
N ILE A 35 5.94 -10.91 -3.80
CA ILE A 35 5.13 -9.90 -3.10
C ILE A 35 5.37 -8.51 -3.70
N TYR A 36 4.37 -7.64 -3.58
CA TYR A 36 4.43 -6.26 -4.07
C TYR A 36 4.00 -5.29 -2.97
N TYR A 37 4.94 -4.83 -2.16
CA TYR A 37 4.72 -3.86 -1.09
C TYR A 37 5.46 -2.57 -1.37
N LYS A 38 4.70 -1.49 -1.56
CA LYS A 38 5.20 -0.17 -1.95
C LYS A 38 4.49 0.94 -1.18
N GLU A 39 5.10 2.11 -1.22
CA GLU A 39 4.58 3.32 -0.61
C GLU A 39 4.63 4.48 -1.60
N PHE A 40 3.71 5.43 -1.49
CA PHE A 40 3.67 6.62 -2.35
C PHE A 40 3.17 7.85 -1.59
N ASN A 41 3.96 8.93 -1.57
CA ASN A 41 3.54 10.23 -1.05
C ASN A 41 2.91 10.17 0.37
N ASN A 42 3.46 9.31 1.23
CA ASN A 42 3.10 9.27 2.65
C ASN A 42 3.86 10.36 3.41
N ASN A 43 3.28 10.85 4.50
CA ASN A 43 3.88 11.86 5.35
C ASN A 43 3.74 11.50 6.84
N GLY A 44 4.31 12.32 7.73
CA GLY A 44 4.29 12.09 9.17
C GLY A 44 5.56 11.38 9.70
N PRO A 45 5.69 11.26 11.03
CA PRO A 45 6.92 10.79 11.67
C PRO A 45 7.26 9.33 11.37
N GLY A 46 6.28 8.52 10.98
CA GLY A 46 6.47 7.13 10.55
C GLY A 46 6.66 6.94 9.05
N ALA A 47 6.74 8.00 8.24
CA ALA A 47 6.83 7.90 6.77
C ALA A 47 8.27 7.95 6.23
N ALA A 48 9.29 7.84 7.09
CA ALA A 48 10.68 7.80 6.65
C ALA A 48 10.93 6.61 5.71
N ILE A 49 11.59 6.87 4.57
CA ILE A 49 11.70 5.92 3.46
C ILE A 49 13.02 5.12 3.44
N ASP A 50 14.02 5.54 4.21
CA ASP A 50 15.41 5.06 4.11
C ASP A 50 15.59 3.55 4.30
N GLN A 51 14.65 2.91 5.02
CA GLN A 51 14.69 1.48 5.36
C GLN A 51 13.50 0.70 4.78
N ARG A 52 12.72 1.30 3.86
CA ARG A 52 11.52 0.69 3.27
C ARG A 52 11.83 -0.26 2.11
N SER A 53 10.89 -1.16 1.82
CA SER A 53 10.97 -2.10 0.69
C SER A 53 10.81 -1.45 -0.69
N GLY A 54 10.31 -0.22 -0.76
CA GLY A 54 10.36 0.61 -1.97
C GLY A 54 9.25 1.64 -2.09
N GLN A 55 9.52 2.67 -2.88
CA GLN A 55 8.57 3.73 -3.24
C GLN A 55 8.04 3.53 -4.66
N LEU A 56 6.87 4.11 -4.94
CA LEU A 56 6.40 4.37 -6.30
C LEU A 56 6.77 5.79 -6.72
N ASP A 57 6.86 6.01 -8.02
CA ASP A 57 7.01 7.34 -8.61
C ASP A 57 5.64 7.97 -8.95
N GLU A 58 4.58 7.15 -8.98
CA GLU A 58 3.21 7.55 -9.28
C GLU A 58 2.19 6.84 -8.38
N VAL A 59 1.00 7.44 -8.29
CA VAL A 59 -0.12 6.91 -7.53
C VAL A 59 -0.68 5.64 -8.20
N VAL A 60 -1.13 4.66 -7.43
CA VAL A 60 -1.99 3.60 -7.98
C VAL A 60 -3.39 4.16 -8.15
N ASP A 61 -3.90 4.17 -9.37
CA ASP A 61 -5.24 4.65 -9.63
C ASP A 61 -6.27 3.70 -9.00
N ILE A 62 -7.36 4.25 -8.48
CA ILE A 62 -8.44 3.45 -7.93
C ILE A 62 -9.10 2.58 -9.01
N SER A 63 -9.07 3.01 -10.28
CA SER A 63 -9.54 2.22 -11.41
C SER A 63 -8.70 0.95 -11.66
N ASP A 64 -7.41 0.92 -11.29
CA ASP A 64 -6.59 -0.29 -11.37
C ASP A 64 -7.05 -1.36 -10.37
N ILE A 65 -7.70 -0.95 -9.28
CA ILE A 65 -8.17 -1.84 -8.21
C ILE A 65 -9.64 -2.21 -8.38
N LEU A 66 -10.49 -1.21 -8.66
CA LEU A 66 -11.94 -1.35 -8.70
C LEU A 66 -12.52 -1.38 -10.12
N ARG A 67 -11.67 -1.23 -11.15
CA ARG A 67 -12.01 -1.10 -12.59
C ARG A 67 -12.56 0.28 -12.93
N GLU A 68 -12.46 0.65 -14.21
CA GLU A 68 -12.89 1.94 -14.76
C GLU A 68 -14.31 2.39 -14.37
N ASN A 69 -15.24 1.44 -14.25
CA ASN A 69 -16.66 1.75 -14.05
C ASN A 69 -17.10 1.82 -12.58
N PHE A 70 -16.19 1.71 -11.62
CA PHE A 70 -16.50 1.63 -10.18
C PHE A 70 -17.41 2.77 -9.68
N GLY A 71 -17.21 4.00 -10.16
CA GLY A 71 -18.03 5.15 -9.74
C GLY A 71 -19.50 5.08 -10.17
N SER A 72 -19.87 4.11 -11.01
CA SER A 72 -21.25 3.87 -11.45
C SER A 72 -21.83 2.56 -10.90
N GLU A 73 -21.07 1.83 -10.10
CA GLU A 73 -21.47 0.54 -9.56
C GLU A 73 -22.43 0.71 -8.36
N TRP A 74 -23.48 -0.10 -8.33
CA TRP A 74 -24.55 0.01 -7.31
C TRP A 74 -24.08 -0.25 -5.87
N TRP A 75 -22.92 -0.88 -5.70
CA TRP A 75 -22.32 -1.19 -4.40
C TRP A 75 -21.33 -0.12 -3.93
N VAL A 76 -21.08 0.92 -4.74
CA VAL A 76 -20.24 2.06 -4.38
C VAL A 76 -21.11 3.25 -3.96
N ASP A 77 -20.90 3.71 -2.73
CA ASP A 77 -21.45 4.98 -2.26
C ASP A 77 -20.47 6.10 -2.61
N THR A 78 -20.83 6.91 -3.62
CA THR A 78 -19.96 7.97 -4.14
C THR A 78 -19.95 9.23 -3.28
N ASP A 79 -20.84 9.35 -2.29
CA ASP A 79 -20.83 10.47 -1.34
C ASP A 79 -19.62 10.43 -0.39
N TYR A 80 -18.91 9.30 -0.33
CA TYR A 80 -17.73 9.05 0.52
C TYR A 80 -16.43 8.86 -0.27
N MET A 81 -16.42 9.20 -1.57
CA MET A 81 -15.23 9.11 -2.42
C MET A 81 -14.46 10.43 -2.50
#